data_AF-A0A8T4YQL4-F1
#
_entry.id   AF-A0A8T4YQL4-F1
#
_cell.length_a   1.000
_cell.length_b   1.000
_cell.length_c   1.000
_cell.angle_alpha   90.00
_cell.angle_beta   90.00
_cell.angle_gamma   90.00
#
_symmetry.space_group_name_H-M   'P 1'
#
loop_
_entity.id
_entity.type
_entity.pdbx_description
1 polymer ?
#
loop_
_entity_poly.entity_id
_entity_poly.type
_entity_poly.pdbx_seq_one_letter_code
_entity_poly.pdbx_strand_id
1 'polypeptide(L)'
;MAKYGDLSELMAPERILLSNIERTKRAIEAKTAALICIECGELSEKKIKELPDYPLCGKCGSRLLALLYPSQEAKHLREILGKRRMGKSLTNEDLKEIAHARRTADLILSYGKKAITALKVKGVGPETAFRILGKMHPSEEEFYMDLLKAKIQYLKTREFWEDKKTA
;
A
#
# COMPACT_ATOMS: atom_id res chain seq x y z
N MET A 1 -4.76 -21.97 -7.97
CA MET A 1 -5.72 -22.25 -6.89
C MET A 1 -6.26 -20.98 -6.21
N ALA A 2 -5.43 -20.00 -5.79
CA ALA A 2 -5.93 -18.77 -5.14
C ALA A 2 -6.89 -17.89 -5.98
N LYS A 3 -6.70 -17.85 -7.32
CA LYS A 3 -7.51 -17.06 -8.26
C LYS A 3 -9.00 -17.42 -8.25
N TYR A 4 -9.33 -18.71 -8.12
CA TYR A 4 -10.71 -19.21 -8.12
C TYR A 4 -11.41 -19.01 -6.76
N GLY A 5 -10.65 -19.07 -5.65
CA GLY A 5 -11.16 -18.80 -4.30
C GLY A 5 -11.63 -17.36 -4.14
N ASP A 6 -10.76 -16.39 -4.44
CA ASP A 6 -11.08 -14.96 -4.33
C ASP A 6 -12.28 -14.56 -5.23
N LEU A 7 -12.39 -15.16 -6.42
CA LEU A 7 -13.49 -14.90 -7.36
C LEU A 7 -14.84 -15.46 -6.89
N SER A 8 -14.84 -16.66 -6.32
CA SER A 8 -16.04 -17.26 -5.74
C SER A 8 -16.51 -16.53 -4.49
N GLU A 9 -15.59 -15.89 -3.75
CA GLU A 9 -15.90 -15.14 -2.52
C GLU A 9 -16.74 -13.86 -2.78
N LEU A 10 -16.63 -13.22 -3.95
CA LEU A 10 -17.44 -12.05 -4.33
C LEU A 10 -18.82 -12.38 -4.91
N MET A 11 -19.03 -13.62 -5.40
CA MET A 11 -20.30 -14.08 -5.98
C MET A 11 -21.17 -14.81 -4.95
N ALA A 12 -20.74 -14.83 -3.69
CA ALA A 12 -21.42 -15.51 -2.62
C ALA A 12 -22.62 -14.68 -2.09
N PRO A 13 -23.63 -15.32 -1.48
CA PRO A 13 -24.72 -14.61 -0.79
C PRO A 13 -24.18 -13.60 0.23
N GLU A 14 -24.90 -12.50 0.45
CA GLU A 14 -24.47 -11.36 1.29
C GLU A 14 -23.87 -11.75 2.66
N ARG A 15 -24.44 -12.76 3.31
CA ARG A 15 -23.98 -13.31 4.60
C ARG A 15 -22.57 -13.90 4.54
N ILE A 16 -22.25 -14.57 3.43
CA ILE A 16 -20.94 -15.18 3.14
C ILE A 16 -19.95 -14.09 2.72
N LEU A 17 -20.43 -13.03 2.07
CA LEU A 17 -19.63 -11.89 1.68
C LEU A 17 -19.10 -11.12 2.90
N LEU A 18 -19.94 -10.92 3.92
CA LEU A 18 -19.53 -10.29 5.20
C LEU A 18 -18.48 -11.12 5.94
N SER A 19 -18.63 -12.45 5.98
CA SER A 19 -17.62 -13.32 6.61
C SER A 19 -16.29 -13.33 5.82
N ASN A 20 -16.34 -13.20 4.50
CA ASN A 20 -15.15 -13.06 3.65
C ASN A 20 -14.44 -11.71 3.84
N ILE A 21 -15.20 -10.63 4.01
CA ILE A 21 -14.66 -9.29 4.31
C ILE A 21 -13.92 -9.30 5.65
N GLU A 22 -14.55 -9.84 6.70
CA GLU A 22 -13.93 -9.91 8.03
C GLU A 22 -12.65 -10.75 8.02
N ARG A 23 -12.65 -11.88 7.31
CA ARG A 23 -11.45 -12.71 7.11
C ARG A 23 -10.34 -11.93 6.38
N THR A 24 -10.70 -11.22 5.32
CA THR A 24 -9.76 -10.41 4.54
C THR A 24 -9.18 -9.28 5.38
N LYS A 25 -10.03 -8.59 6.15
CA LYS A 25 -9.63 -7.54 7.09
C LYS A 25 -8.57 -8.06 8.05
N ARG A 26 -8.87 -9.14 8.79
CA ARG A 26 -7.91 -9.76 9.72
C ARG A 26 -6.61 -10.16 9.05
N ALA A 27 -6.69 -10.72 7.84
CA ALA A 27 -5.52 -11.12 7.08
C ALA A 27 -4.65 -9.92 6.66
N ILE A 28 -5.24 -8.78 6.31
CA ILE A 28 -4.48 -7.56 5.99
C ILE A 28 -3.89 -6.95 7.25
N GLU A 29 -4.70 -6.82 8.31
CA GLU A 29 -4.30 -6.24 9.59
C GLU A 29 -3.15 -6.99 10.29
N ALA A 30 -3.06 -8.30 10.06
CA ALA A 30 -1.97 -9.14 10.55
C ALA A 30 -0.63 -8.93 9.81
N LYS A 31 -0.63 -8.29 8.63
CA LYS A 31 0.60 -8.05 7.85
C LYS A 31 1.47 -6.98 8.50
N THR A 32 2.77 -7.10 8.29
CA THR A 32 3.76 -6.07 8.65
C THR A 32 3.86 -5.00 7.57
N ALA A 33 3.77 -3.74 7.98
CA ALA A 33 4.07 -2.58 7.17
C ALA A 33 5.48 -2.06 7.53
N ALA A 34 6.36 -2.05 6.53
CA ALA A 34 7.63 -1.36 6.57
C ALA A 34 7.42 0.06 6.06
N LEU A 35 7.65 1.05 6.91
CA LEU A 35 7.49 2.46 6.63
C LEU A 35 8.85 3.14 6.68
N ILE A 36 9.14 3.96 5.68
CA ILE A 36 10.32 4.82 5.65
C ILE A 36 9.90 6.28 5.72
N CYS A 37 10.53 7.04 6.62
CA CYS A 37 10.33 8.48 6.68
C CYS A 37 11.06 9.16 5.52
N ILE A 38 10.33 9.89 4.68
CA ILE A 38 10.91 10.65 3.56
C ILE A 38 11.84 11.76 4.07
N GLU A 39 11.52 12.37 5.22
CA GLU A 39 12.33 13.45 5.79
C GLU A 39 13.66 12.96 6.40
N CYS A 40 13.62 12.02 7.33
CA CYS A 40 14.84 11.63 8.06
C CYS A 40 15.44 10.28 7.63
N GLY A 41 14.77 9.49 6.79
CA GLY A 41 15.20 8.16 6.35
C GLY A 41 15.06 7.07 7.40
N GLU A 42 14.34 7.32 8.49
CA GLU A 42 14.10 6.33 9.54
C GLU A 42 13.18 5.22 9.04
N LEU A 43 13.53 3.98 9.37
CA LEU A 43 12.78 2.78 9.01
C LEU A 43 12.04 2.29 10.24
N SER A 44 10.78 1.89 10.05
CA SER A 44 9.99 1.27 11.10
C SER A 44 9.14 0.14 10.52
N GLU A 45 9.06 -0.96 11.26
CA GLU A 45 8.24 -2.10 10.89
C GLU A 45 7.26 -2.40 12.01
N LYS A 46 5.97 -2.40 11.70
CA LYS A 46 4.90 -2.74 12.66
C LYS A 46 3.79 -3.50 11.97
N LYS A 47 3.04 -4.31 12.71
CA LYS A 47 1.81 -4.89 12.17
C LYS A 47 0.81 -3.78 11.91
N ILE A 48 0.04 -3.88 10.82
CA ILE A 48 -0.93 -2.84 10.47
C ILE A 48 -1.91 -2.63 11.64
N LYS A 49 -2.37 -3.69 12.29
CA LYS A 49 -3.26 -3.60 13.47
C LYS A 49 -2.69 -2.75 14.62
N GLU A 50 -1.37 -2.73 14.80
CA GLU A 50 -0.66 -2.01 15.88
C GLU A 50 -0.34 -0.55 15.51
N LEU A 51 -0.54 -0.15 14.25
CA LEU A 51 -0.35 1.23 13.84
C LEU A 51 -1.49 2.12 14.37
N PRO A 52 -1.18 3.34 14.83
CA PRO A 52 -2.18 4.36 15.08
C PRO A 52 -2.85 4.76 13.76
N ASP A 53 -4.03 5.38 13.85
CA ASP A 53 -4.77 5.82 12.66
C ASP A 53 -3.97 6.79 11.79
N TYR A 54 -3.14 7.62 12.40
CA TYR A 54 -2.21 8.52 11.71
C TYR A 54 -0.79 8.30 12.24
N PRO A 55 0.01 7.43 11.60
CA PRO A 55 1.37 7.13 12.04
C PRO A 55 2.32 8.31 11.82
N LEU A 56 3.28 8.42 12.73
CA LEU A 56 4.34 9.43 12.74
C LEU A 56 5.71 8.75 12.84
N CYS A 57 6.73 9.43 12.32
CA CYS A 57 8.10 8.97 12.45
C CYS A 57 8.54 9.06 13.91
N GLY A 58 8.93 7.92 14.50
CA GLY A 58 9.42 7.87 15.88
C GLY A 58 10.73 8.63 16.14
N LYS A 59 11.43 9.06 15.08
CA LYS A 59 12.71 9.80 15.19
C LYS A 59 12.55 11.31 15.04
N CYS A 60 11.80 11.79 14.05
CA CYS A 60 11.67 13.22 13.78
C CYS A 60 10.25 13.78 13.87
N GLY A 61 9.25 12.95 14.18
CA GLY A 61 7.85 13.36 14.29
C GLY A 61 7.14 13.62 12.95
N SER A 62 7.84 13.56 11.81
CA SER A 62 7.22 13.75 10.50
C SER A 62 6.17 12.68 10.20
N ARG A 63 5.08 13.08 9.54
CA ARG A 63 4.02 12.19 9.02
C ARG A 63 4.27 11.77 7.57
N LEU A 64 5.35 12.24 6.95
CA LEU A 64 5.70 11.92 5.56
C LEU A 64 6.34 10.54 5.47
N LEU A 65 5.54 9.51 5.74
CA LEU A 65 5.95 8.10 5.80
C LEU A 65 5.53 7.38 4.52
N ALA A 66 6.48 6.81 3.78
CA ALA A 66 6.22 6.00 2.60
C ALA A 66 6.17 4.51 2.95
N LEU A 67 5.31 3.76 2.26
CA LEU A 67 5.28 2.29 2.37
C LEU A 67 6.38 1.69 1.51
N LEU A 68 7.17 0.79 2.10
CA LEU A 68 8.12 -0.04 1.37
C LEU A 68 7.46 -1.35 0.93
N TYR A 69 7.53 -1.61 -0.37
CA TYR A 69 7.17 -2.91 -0.95
C TYR A 69 8.32 -3.91 -0.79
N PRO A 70 8.04 -5.23 -0.72
CA PRO A 70 9.08 -6.25 -0.58
C PRO A 70 10.15 -6.24 -1.69
N SER A 71 9.81 -5.73 -2.87
CA SER A 71 10.73 -5.59 -4.00
C SER A 71 11.66 -4.38 -3.88
N GLN A 72 11.44 -3.48 -2.93
CA GLN A 72 12.24 -2.27 -2.74
C GLN A 72 13.29 -2.52 -1.66
N GLU A 73 14.53 -2.17 -1.97
CA GLU A 73 15.62 -2.21 -1.00
C GLU A 73 15.57 -0.99 -0.08
N ALA A 74 15.22 -1.21 1.19
CA ALA A 74 15.11 -0.14 2.18
C ALA A 74 16.41 0.68 2.32
N LYS A 75 17.57 0.01 2.19
CA LYS A 75 18.89 0.66 2.21
C LYS A 75 19.07 1.62 1.03
N HIS A 76 18.71 1.18 -0.17
CA HIS A 76 18.84 1.99 -1.39
C HIS A 76 18.02 3.28 -1.30
N LEU A 77 16.74 3.18 -0.93
CA LEU A 77 15.90 4.38 -0.78
C LEU A 77 16.41 5.30 0.33
N ARG A 78 16.93 4.76 1.44
CA ARG A 78 17.54 5.56 2.50
C ARG A 78 18.79 6.30 2.03
N GLU A 79 19.63 5.69 1.20
CA GLU A 79 20.79 6.33 0.59
C GLU A 79 20.39 7.45 -0.36
N ILE A 80 19.39 7.21 -1.23
CA ILE A 80 18.84 8.22 -2.13
C ILE A 80 18.31 9.44 -1.34
N LEU A 81 17.54 9.20 -0.27
CA LEU A 81 17.06 10.26 0.63
C LEU A 81 18.21 10.98 1.36
N GLY A 82 19.30 10.26 1.67
CA GLY A 82 20.55 10.85 2.18
C GLY A 82 21.20 11.80 1.18
N LYS A 83 21.39 11.37 -0.07
CA LYS A 83 21.93 12.20 -1.16
C LYS A 83 21.10 13.47 -1.34
N ARG A 84 19.76 13.33 -1.37
CA ARG A 84 18.83 14.46 -1.51
C ARG A 84 19.00 15.50 -0.40
N ARG A 85 19.13 15.08 0.85
CA ARG A 85 19.33 15.98 2.00
C ARG A 85 20.67 16.71 1.97
N MET A 86 21.71 16.05 1.45
CA MET A 86 23.03 16.64 1.30
C MET A 86 23.16 17.55 0.07
N GLY A 87 22.10 17.72 -0.72
CA GLY A 87 22.14 18.47 -1.97
C GLY A 87 23.02 17.82 -3.05
N LYS A 88 23.26 16.51 -2.97
CA LYS A 88 24.06 15.77 -3.96
C LYS A 88 23.24 15.54 -5.23
N SER A 89 23.93 15.32 -6.34
CA SER A 89 23.30 14.94 -7.61
C SER A 89 22.48 13.66 -7.45
N LEU A 90 21.30 13.66 -8.07
CA LEU A 90 20.39 12.53 -8.11
C LEU A 90 20.27 12.06 -9.56
N THR A 91 20.28 10.75 -9.76
CA THR A 91 20.03 10.16 -11.07
C THR A 91 18.54 10.24 -11.43
N ASN A 92 18.20 10.04 -12.70
CA ASN A 92 16.79 9.92 -13.11
C ASN A 92 16.08 8.76 -12.42
N GLU A 93 16.81 7.68 -12.09
CA GLU A 93 16.24 6.55 -11.35
C GLU A 93 15.98 6.91 -9.88
N ASP A 94 16.93 7.60 -9.22
CA ASP A 94 16.76 8.14 -7.86
C ASP A 94 15.50 9.01 -7.77
N LEU A 95 15.30 9.89 -8.76
CA LEU A 95 14.13 10.78 -8.83
C LEU A 95 12.82 10.01 -8.99
N LYS A 96 12.79 8.95 -9.81
CA LYS A 96 11.60 8.08 -9.96
C LYS A 96 11.28 7.36 -8.65
N GLU A 97 12.29 6.84 -7.96
CA GLU A 97 12.10 6.17 -6.67
C GLU A 97 11.57 7.13 -5.61
N ILE A 98 12.16 8.32 -5.50
CA ILE A 98 11.68 9.38 -4.60
C ILE A 98 10.24 9.74 -4.95
N ALA A 99 9.92 9.93 -6.22
CA ALA A 99 8.57 10.27 -6.67
C ALA A 99 7.55 9.17 -6.34
N HIS A 100 7.92 7.89 -6.52
CA HIS A 100 7.08 6.77 -6.12
C HIS A 100 6.87 6.71 -4.60
N ALA A 101 7.95 6.83 -3.82
CA ALA A 101 7.87 6.85 -2.36
C ALA A 101 7.00 8.02 -1.87
N ARG A 102 7.16 9.21 -2.46
CA ARG A 102 6.35 10.40 -2.16
C ARG A 102 4.86 10.15 -2.41
N ARG A 103 4.48 9.54 -3.53
CA ARG A 103 3.07 9.21 -3.82
C ARG A 103 2.45 8.33 -2.74
N THR A 104 3.19 7.33 -2.23
CA THR A 104 2.69 6.53 -1.09
C THR A 104 2.63 7.34 0.19
N ALA A 105 3.60 8.23 0.43
CA ALA A 105 3.63 9.08 1.61
C ALA A 105 2.48 10.08 1.65
N ASP A 106 2.11 10.66 0.51
CA ASP A 106 1.00 11.61 0.42
C ASP A 106 -0.35 10.93 0.73
N LEU A 107 -0.52 9.68 0.30
CA LEU A 107 -1.68 8.86 0.68
C LEU A 107 -1.72 8.57 2.18
N ILE A 108 -0.58 8.19 2.78
CA ILE A 108 -0.49 7.91 4.21
C ILE A 108 -0.68 9.18 5.02
N LEU A 109 -0.18 10.32 4.55
CA LEU A 109 -0.37 11.60 5.20
C LEU A 109 -1.86 11.98 5.26
N SER A 110 -2.58 11.76 4.16
CA SER A 110 -3.99 12.14 3.99
C SER A 110 -4.97 11.14 4.64
N TYR A 111 -4.77 9.85 4.41
CA TYR A 111 -5.72 8.79 4.81
C TYR A 111 -5.19 7.88 5.93
N GLY A 112 -3.97 8.09 6.40
CA GLY A 112 -3.40 7.39 7.54
C GLY A 112 -3.28 5.88 7.32
N LYS A 113 -3.64 5.12 8.35
CA LYS A 113 -3.63 3.65 8.37
C LYS A 113 -4.46 3.02 7.26
N LYS A 114 -5.58 3.66 6.83
CA LYS A 114 -6.37 3.16 5.70
C LYS A 114 -5.56 3.11 4.40
N ALA A 115 -4.68 4.09 4.15
CA ALA A 115 -3.78 4.03 2.98
C ALA A 115 -2.79 2.86 3.06
N ILE A 116 -2.23 2.60 4.24
CA ILE A 116 -1.31 1.48 4.46
C ILE A 116 -2.04 0.15 4.21
N THR A 117 -3.26 0.01 4.74
CA THR A 117 -4.14 -1.15 4.49
C THR A 117 -4.37 -1.35 3.00
N ALA A 118 -4.75 -0.28 2.28
CA ALA A 118 -5.02 -0.35 0.84
C ALA A 118 -3.78 -0.78 0.04
N LEU A 119 -2.63 -0.14 0.27
CA LEU A 119 -1.36 -0.43 -0.43
C LEU A 119 -0.79 -1.83 -0.11
N LYS A 120 -1.23 -2.47 0.98
CA LYS A 120 -0.87 -3.86 1.32
C LYS A 120 -1.75 -4.91 0.64
N VAL A 121 -2.73 -4.49 -0.14
CA VAL A 121 -3.54 -5.37 -0.98
C VAL A 121 -2.83 -5.60 -2.31
N LYS A 122 -2.72 -6.88 -2.70
CA LYS A 122 -2.06 -7.27 -3.95
C LYS A 122 -2.80 -6.64 -5.14
N GLY A 123 -2.07 -5.95 -6.01
CA GLY A 123 -2.63 -5.27 -7.17
C GLY A 123 -3.13 -3.85 -6.91
N VAL A 124 -3.03 -3.35 -5.68
CA VAL A 124 -3.41 -1.99 -5.32
C VAL A 124 -2.14 -1.15 -5.18
N GLY A 125 -1.78 -0.43 -6.25
CA GLY A 125 -0.71 0.58 -6.24
C GLY A 125 -1.22 1.97 -5.81
N PRO A 126 -0.35 3.00 -5.79
CA PRO A 126 -0.70 4.35 -5.36
C PRO A 126 -1.91 4.94 -6.11
N GLU A 127 -2.01 4.75 -7.41
CA GLU A 127 -3.11 5.28 -8.23
C GLU A 127 -4.44 4.60 -7.91
N THR A 128 -4.43 3.27 -7.77
CA THR A 128 -5.62 2.50 -7.38
C THR A 128 -6.03 2.82 -5.96
N ALA A 129 -5.07 2.91 -5.03
CA ALA A 129 -5.32 3.30 -3.65
C ALA A 129 -5.94 4.69 -3.56
N PHE A 130 -5.39 5.68 -4.30
CA PHE A 130 -5.96 7.03 -4.36
C PHE A 130 -7.42 7.03 -4.78
N ARG A 131 -7.78 6.28 -5.84
CA ARG A 131 -9.16 6.18 -6.32
C ARG A 131 -10.09 5.52 -5.33
N ILE A 132 -9.63 4.48 -4.61
CA ILE A 132 -10.43 3.81 -3.60
C ILE A 132 -10.63 4.74 -2.40
N LEU A 133 -9.54 5.26 -1.83
CA LEU A 133 -9.55 6.10 -0.63
C LEU A 133 -10.30 7.43 -0.83
N GLY A 134 -10.35 7.95 -2.07
CA GLY A 134 -11.09 9.16 -2.40
C GLY A 134 -12.61 8.98 -2.50
N LYS A 135 -13.13 7.75 -2.40
CA LYS A 135 -14.58 7.50 -2.34
C LYS A 135 -15.11 7.76 -0.94
N MET A 136 -16.40 8.07 -0.85
CA MET A 136 -17.11 8.05 0.42
C MET A 136 -17.37 6.59 0.82
N HIS A 137 -16.90 6.20 2.01
CA HIS A 137 -17.16 4.90 2.62
C HIS A 137 -17.92 5.09 3.94
N PRO A 138 -19.26 4.95 3.95
CA PRO A 138 -20.07 5.04 5.16
C PRO A 138 -19.70 4.00 6.22
N SER A 139 -19.30 2.80 5.79
CA SER A 139 -18.80 1.75 6.69
C SER A 139 -17.41 1.27 6.30
N GLU A 140 -16.76 0.57 7.24
CA GLU A 140 -15.48 -0.07 6.98
C GLU A 140 -15.63 -1.26 6.01
N GLU A 141 -16.76 -1.97 6.01
CA GLU A 141 -16.98 -3.08 5.09
C GLU A 141 -16.96 -2.63 3.62
N GLU A 142 -17.55 -1.46 3.32
CA GLU A 142 -17.54 -0.90 1.96
C GLU A 142 -16.12 -0.59 1.47
N PHE A 143 -15.25 -0.11 2.36
CA PHE A 143 -13.84 0.11 2.04
C PHE A 143 -13.14 -1.22 1.70
N TYR A 144 -13.30 -2.26 2.52
CA TYR A 144 -12.72 -3.57 2.24
C TYR A 144 -13.32 -4.25 1.01
N MET A 145 -14.59 -4.03 0.72
CA MET A 145 -15.24 -4.50 -0.49
C MET A 145 -14.57 -3.92 -1.75
N ASP A 146 -14.29 -2.62 -1.76
CA ASP A 146 -13.61 -1.96 -2.86
C ASP A 146 -12.17 -2.48 -3.04
N LEU A 147 -11.47 -2.76 -1.93
CA LEU A 147 -10.15 -3.39 -1.98
C LEU A 147 -10.19 -4.79 -2.59
N LEU A 148 -11.18 -5.61 -2.23
CA LEU A 148 -11.37 -6.95 -2.78
C LEU A 148 -11.69 -6.90 -4.28
N LYS A 149 -12.58 -5.99 -4.70
CA LYS A 149 -12.88 -5.77 -6.12
C LYS A 149 -11.62 -5.39 -6.90
N ALA A 150 -10.78 -4.50 -6.37
CA ALA A 150 -9.53 -4.11 -7.00
C ALA A 150 -8.51 -5.25 -7.09
N LYS A 151 -8.35 -6.04 -6.02
CA LYS A 151 -7.51 -7.24 -6.01
C LYS A 151 -7.94 -8.24 -7.09
N ILE A 152 -9.24 -8.49 -7.20
CA ILE A 152 -9.79 -9.44 -8.17
C ILE A 152 -9.64 -8.93 -9.60
N GLN A 153 -9.89 -7.65 -9.83
CA GLN A 153 -9.64 -7.04 -11.14
C GLN A 153 -8.18 -7.20 -11.54
N TYR A 154 -7.24 -6.93 -10.63
CA TYR A 154 -5.82 -7.16 -10.89
C TYR A 154 -5.52 -8.63 -11.19
N LEU A 155 -6.04 -9.59 -10.41
CA LEU A 155 -5.81 -11.02 -10.64
C LEU A 155 -6.41 -11.52 -11.96
N LYS A 156 -7.53 -10.93 -12.40
CA LYS A 156 -8.12 -11.22 -13.72
C LYS A 156 -7.25 -10.70 -14.85
N THR A 157 -6.73 -9.47 -14.71
CA THR A 157 -6.02 -8.83 -15.82
C THR A 157 -4.54 -9.12 -15.86
N ARG A 158 -3.90 -9.55 -14.75
CA ARG A 158 -2.43 -9.65 -14.64
C ARG A 158 -1.77 -10.48 -15.74
N GLU A 159 -2.42 -11.54 -16.21
CA GLU A 159 -1.88 -12.40 -17.29
C GLU A 159 -1.62 -11.58 -18.57
N PHE A 160 -2.50 -10.65 -18.93
CA PHE A 160 -2.31 -9.74 -20.08
C PHE A 160 -1.21 -8.68 -19.88
N TRP A 161 -0.65 -8.57 -18.67
CA TRP A 161 0.37 -7.58 -18.32
C TRP A 161 1.77 -8.21 -18.24
N GLU A 162 1.86 -9.52 -17.98
CA GLU A 162 3.13 -10.26 -18.01
C GLU A 162 3.62 -10.44 -19.46
N ASP A 163 2.71 -10.58 -20.44
CA ASP A 163 3.06 -10.68 -21.86
C ASP A 163 3.74 -9.42 -22.44
N LYS A 164 3.49 -8.23 -21.87
CA LYS A 164 4.10 -6.96 -22.32
C LYS A 164 5.54 -6.74 -21.86
N LYS A 165 6.10 -7.62 -21.02
CA LYS A 165 7.53 -7.56 -20.64
C LYS A 165 8.41 -8.50 -21.46
N THR A 166 7.80 -9.29 -22.34
CA THR A 166 8.47 -10.31 -23.17
C THR A 166 8.33 -10.04 -24.66
N ALA A 167 7.81 -8.87 -25.05
CA ALA A 167 7.67 -8.39 -26.42
C ALA A 167 8.43 -7.07 -26.60
#